data_AF-A0A6I4M211-F1
#
_entry.id   AF-A0A6I4M211-F1
#
_cell.length_a   1.000
_cell.length_b   1.000
_cell.length_c   1.000
_cell.angle_alpha   90.00
_cell.angle_beta   90.00
_cell.angle_gamma   90.00
#
_symmetry.space_group_name_H-M   'P 1'
#
loop_
_entity.id
_entity.type
_entity.pdbx_description
1 polymer ?
#
loop_
_entity_poly.entity_id
_entity_poly.type
_entity_poly.pdbx_seq_one_letter_code
_entity_poly.pdbx_strand_id
1 'polypeptide(L)'
;MSLNKAPIFTSLTRPHMFAGVTYSFFVINGVISTEAFLITRSFWALGVALVVHVIGYLACLREPRFFDLWITKVSRTPRVRNWKRWGCNSYAP
;
A
#
# COMPACT_ATOMS: atom_id res chain seq x y z
N MET A 1 -21.86 -36.07 3.05
CA MET A 1 -22.14 -34.72 2.53
C MET A 1 -20.88 -34.21 1.84
N SER A 2 -20.83 -34.20 0.51
CA SER A 2 -19.64 -33.77 -0.24
C SER A 2 -19.56 -32.25 -0.26
N LEU A 3 -18.36 -31.71 -0.01
CA LEU A 3 -18.11 -30.27 -0.04
C LEU A 3 -18.03 -29.81 -1.49
N ASN A 4 -19.04 -29.09 -1.97
CA ASN A 4 -19.04 -28.52 -3.30
C ASN A 4 -18.13 -27.27 -3.32
N LYS A 5 -17.04 -27.28 -4.10
CA LYS A 5 -16.06 -26.18 -4.18
C LYS A 5 -16.21 -25.46 -5.51
N ALA A 6 -16.50 -24.16 -5.47
CA ALA A 6 -16.48 -23.30 -6.64
C ALA A 6 -15.07 -22.68 -6.83
N PRO A 7 -14.58 -22.52 -8.07
CA PRO A 7 -13.33 -21.83 -8.33
C PRO A 7 -13.45 -20.33 -7.98
N ILE A 8 -12.44 -19.80 -7.28
CA ILE A 8 -12.36 -18.37 -6.97
C ILE A 8 -11.52 -17.68 -8.04
N PHE A 9 -12.14 -16.78 -8.79
CA PHE A 9 -11.43 -15.92 -9.75
C PHE A 9 -10.69 -14.81 -8.99
N THR A 10 -9.37 -14.97 -8.85
CA THR A 10 -8.55 -14.02 -8.07
C THR A 10 -8.54 -12.61 -8.62
N SER A 11 -8.89 -12.41 -9.90
CA SER A 11 -9.04 -11.08 -10.51
C SER A 11 -10.21 -10.29 -9.94
N LEU A 12 -11.29 -10.96 -9.53
CA LEU A 12 -12.48 -10.32 -8.94
C LEU A 12 -12.28 -9.96 -7.47
N THR A 13 -11.32 -10.60 -6.80
CA THR A 13 -11.11 -10.43 -5.36
C THR A 13 -9.84 -9.65 -5.03
N ARG A 14 -8.86 -9.58 -5.94
CA ARG A 14 -7.64 -8.78 -5.72
C ARG A 14 -7.84 -7.30 -6.04
N PRO A 15 -7.11 -6.42 -5.34
CA PRO A 15 -7.11 -5.00 -5.69
C PRO A 15 -6.54 -4.80 -7.10
N HIS A 16 -6.90 -3.69 -7.73
CA HIS A 16 -6.29 -3.30 -9.00
C HIS A 16 -4.79 -3.00 -8.79
N MET A 17 -3.94 -3.66 -9.58
CA MET A 17 -2.48 -3.54 -9.49
C MET A 17 -1.88 -3.17 -10.85
N PHE A 18 -0.78 -2.41 -10.83
CA PHE A 18 -0.01 -2.01 -12.00
C PHE A 18 1.46 -2.30 -11.75
N ALA A 19 2.14 -3.00 -12.66
CA ALA A 19 3.56 -3.37 -12.53
C ALA A 19 3.96 -3.95 -11.16
N GLY A 20 3.07 -4.75 -10.54
CA GLY A 20 3.32 -5.43 -9.27
C GLY A 20 3.06 -4.61 -7.99
N VAL A 21 2.63 -3.36 -8.09
CA VAL A 21 2.19 -2.52 -6.96
C VAL A 21 0.69 -2.20 -7.05
N THR A 22 0.06 -1.79 -5.95
CA THR A 22 -1.33 -1.32 -6.00
C THR A 22 -1.46 -0.05 -6.82
N TYR A 23 -2.63 0.16 -7.43
CA TYR A 23 -2.93 1.38 -8.16
C TYR A 23 -2.71 2.65 -7.31
N SER A 24 -3.19 2.64 -6.07
CA SER A 24 -2.99 3.73 -5.11
C SER A 24 -1.51 4.10 -4.95
N PHE A 25 -0.64 3.09 -4.81
CA PHE A 25 0.80 3.32 -4.66
C PHE A 25 1.44 3.79 -5.96
N PHE A 26 1.02 3.27 -7.11
CA PHE A 26 1.51 3.71 -8.41
C PHE A 26 1.25 5.22 -8.63
N VAL A 27 0.06 5.69 -8.25
CA VAL A 27 -0.27 7.13 -8.28
C VAL A 27 0.62 7.93 -7.34
N ILE A 28 0.82 7.47 -6.09
CA ILE A 28 1.72 8.12 -5.12
C ILE A 28 3.15 8.22 -5.68
N ASN A 29 3.67 7.16 -6.29
CA ASN A 29 4.98 7.17 -6.94
C ASN A 29 5.05 8.20 -8.07
N GLY A 30 4.01 8.27 -8.91
CA GLY A 30 3.88 9.28 -9.96
C GLY A 30 3.91 10.71 -9.41
N VAL A 31 3.19 10.98 -8.32
CA VAL A 31 3.20 12.30 -7.66
C VAL A 31 4.59 12.63 -7.12
N ILE A 32 5.19 11.75 -6.33
CA ILE A 32 6.52 11.96 -5.73
C ILE A 32 7.59 12.20 -6.80
N SER A 33 7.59 11.39 -7.87
CA SER A 33 8.54 11.54 -8.97
C SER A 33 8.33 12.83 -9.76
N THR A 34 7.09 13.26 -9.94
CA THR A 34 6.76 14.54 -10.58
C THR A 34 7.23 15.71 -9.73
N GLU A 35 6.95 15.69 -8.42
CA GLU A 35 7.44 16.73 -7.49
C GLU A 35 8.97 16.80 -7.45
N ALA A 36 9.63 15.63 -7.38
CA ALA A 36 11.09 15.55 -7.44
C ALA A 36 11.64 16.13 -8.75
N PHE A 37 10.98 15.88 -9.89
CA PHE A 37 11.34 16.46 -11.17
C PHE A 37 11.17 17.98 -11.16
N LEU A 38 10.05 18.50 -10.64
CA LEU A 38 9.80 19.94 -10.59
C LEU A 38 10.83 20.69 -9.73
N ILE A 39 11.26 20.10 -8.61
CA ILE A 39 12.26 20.68 -7.71
C ILE A 39 13.66 20.63 -8.33
N THR A 40 14.08 19.47 -8.82
CA THR A 40 15.45 19.26 -9.32
C THR A 40 15.64 19.74 -10.76
N ARG A 41 14.55 19.90 -11.51
CA ARG A 41 14.51 20.16 -12.96
C ARG A 41 15.39 19.17 -13.75
N SER A 42 15.50 17.94 -13.26
CA SER A 42 16.40 16.92 -13.80
C SER A 42 15.73 15.56 -13.93
N PHE A 43 16.09 14.81 -14.96
CA PHE A 43 15.63 13.44 -15.17
C PHE A 43 16.12 12.44 -14.12
N TRP A 44 17.00 12.86 -13.19
CA TRP A 44 17.31 12.09 -11.97
C TRP A 44 16.06 11.72 -11.16
N ALA A 45 14.96 12.45 -11.31
CA ALA A 45 13.65 12.10 -10.76
C ALA A 45 13.14 10.71 -11.21
N LEU A 46 13.53 10.21 -12.39
CA LEU A 46 13.22 8.85 -12.82
C LEU A 46 13.92 7.80 -11.97
N GLY A 47 15.15 8.08 -11.52
CA GLY A 47 15.86 7.24 -10.57
C GLY A 47 15.13 7.16 -9.23
N VAL A 48 14.61 8.30 -8.75
CA VAL A 48 13.76 8.35 -7.55
C VAL A 48 12.50 7.50 -7.75
N ALA A 49 11.82 7.64 -8.88
CA ALA A 49 10.63 6.87 -9.22
C ALA A 49 10.89 5.35 -9.16
N LEU A 50 12.03 4.91 -9.70
CA LEU A 50 12.43 3.50 -9.72
C LEU A 50 12.70 2.98 -8.30
N VAL A 51 13.45 3.73 -7.50
CA VAL A 51 13.74 3.35 -6.10
C VAL A 51 12.46 3.24 -5.28
N VAL A 52 11.58 4.24 -5.38
CA VAL A 52 10.26 4.22 -4.72
C VAL A 52 9.43 3.04 -5.21
N HIS A 53 9.40 2.77 -6.52
CA HIS A 53 8.67 1.64 -7.09
C HIS A 53 9.15 0.30 -6.54
N VAL A 54 10.46 0.08 -6.48
CA VAL A 54 11.05 -1.16 -5.97
C VAL A 54 10.68 -1.38 -4.51
N ILE A 55 10.73 -0.33 -3.68
CA ILE A 55 10.28 -0.42 -2.29
C ILE A 55 8.81 -0.84 -2.22
N GLY A 56 7.95 -0.23 -3.06
CA GLY A 56 6.54 -0.57 -3.11
C GLY A 56 6.28 -2.00 -3.57
N TYR A 57 7.02 -2.45 -4.58
CA TYR A 57 6.96 -3.80 -5.09
C TYR A 57 7.29 -4.82 -3.98
N LEU A 58 8.38 -4.57 -3.24
CA LEU A 58 8.78 -5.43 -2.12
C LEU A 58 7.72 -5.48 -1.00
N ALA A 59 7.04 -4.36 -0.73
CA ALA A 59 5.94 -4.34 0.24
C ALA A 59 4.74 -5.20 -0.23
N CYS A 60 4.41 -5.16 -1.52
CA CYS A 60 3.31 -5.93 -2.12
C CYS A 60 3.60 -7.43 -2.30
N LEU A 61 4.86 -7.89 -2.17
CA LEU A 61 5.21 -9.31 -2.28
C LEU A 61 4.51 -10.20 -1.25
N ARG A 62 4.32 -9.69 -0.02
CA ARG A 62 3.65 -10.45 1.05
C ARG A 62 2.14 -10.27 1.05
N GLU A 63 1.68 -9.03 0.86
CA GLU A 63 0.27 -8.69 0.89
C GLU A 63 -0.04 -7.68 -0.23
N PRO A 64 -0.80 -8.08 -1.27
CA PRO A 64 -1.18 -7.18 -2.35
C PRO A 64 -1.88 -5.91 -1.89
N ARG A 65 -2.64 -5.96 -0.79
CA ARG A 65 -3.39 -4.80 -0.25
C ARG A 65 -2.62 -3.97 0.76
N PHE A 66 -1.30 -4.16 0.89
CA PHE A 66 -0.49 -3.53 1.93
C PHE A 66 -0.75 -2.02 2.06
N PHE A 67 -0.74 -1.30 0.93
CA PHE A 67 -0.93 0.15 0.91
C PHE A 67 -2.36 0.57 1.25
N ASP A 68 -3.37 -0.10 0.73
CA ASP A 68 -4.77 0.24 1.02
C ASP A 68 -5.11 -0.01 2.50
N LEU A 69 -4.57 -1.11 3.06
CA LEU A 69 -4.68 -1.42 4.49
C LEU A 69 -3.92 -0.41 5.34
N TRP A 70 -2.72 0.00 4.92
CA TRP A 70 -1.94 1.02 5.61
C TRP A 70 -2.66 2.37 5.62
N ILE A 71 -3.18 2.83 4.48
CA ILE A 71 -3.97 4.05 4.35
C ILE A 71 -5.20 3.97 5.25
N THR A 72 -5.97 2.88 5.17
CA THR A 72 -7.16 2.67 6.02
C THR A 72 -6.81 2.72 7.50
N LYS A 73 -5.70 2.09 7.91
CA LYS A 73 -5.22 2.08 9.28
C LYS A 73 -4.89 3.50 9.77
N VAL A 74 -4.17 4.28 8.99
CA VAL A 74 -3.81 5.65 9.40
C VAL A 74 -5.00 6.61 9.38
N SER A 75 -5.96 6.40 8.47
CA SER A 75 -7.13 7.29 8.31
C SER A 75 -8.27 6.97 9.29
N ARG A 76 -8.54 5.70 9.57
CA ARG A 76 -9.73 5.27 10.35
C ARG A 76 -9.40 4.79 11.75
N THR A 77 -8.22 4.20 11.95
CA THR A 77 -7.82 3.59 13.22
C THR A 77 -6.43 4.05 13.67
N PRO A 78 -6.20 5.38 13.79
CA PRO A 78 -4.93 5.89 14.25
C PRO A 78 -4.60 5.37 15.65
N ARG A 79 -3.32 5.28 15.96
CA ARG A 79 -2.84 4.71 17.23
C ARG A 79 -3.24 5.61 18.41
N VAL A 80 -4.00 5.07 19.36
CA VAL A 80 -4.46 5.80 20.56
C VAL A 80 -3.40 5.85 21.66
N ARG A 81 -3.57 6.77 22.62
CA ARG A 81 -2.57 7.10 23.66
C ARG A 81 -2.21 5.92 24.57
N ASN A 82 -3.19 5.04 24.84
CA ASN A 82 -3.03 3.83 25.66
C ASN A 82 -2.45 2.63 24.88
N TRP A 83 -2.14 2.77 23.58
CA TRP A 83 -1.66 1.63 22.78
C TRP A 83 -0.41 0.98 23.37
N LYS A 84 0.51 1.76 23.95
CA LYS A 84 1.72 1.22 24.58
C LYS A 84 1.41 0.24 25.73
N ARG A 85 0.28 0.42 26.41
CA ARG A 85 -0.16 -0.46 27.50
C ARG A 85 -0.79 -1.74 26.98
N TRP A 86 -1.64 -1.64 25.96
CA TRP A 86 -2.48 -2.76 25.51
C TRP A 86 -1.97 -3.47 24.25
N GLY A 87 -1.02 -2.88 23.52
CA GLY A 87 -0.56 -3.35 22.20
C GLY A 87 -1.60 -3.16 21.08
N CYS A 88 -2.77 -2.62 21.39
CA CYS A 88 -3.87 -2.38 20.46
C CYS A 88 -4.61 -1.08 20.80
N ASN A 89 -5.49 -0.65 19.89
CA ASN A 89 -6.41 0.43 20.19
C ASN A 89 -7.52 -0.12 21.09
N SER A 90 -7.47 0.21 22.39
CA SER A 90 -8.46 -0.20 23.38
C SER A 90 -9.32 0.98 23.82
N TYR A 91 -10.61 0.73 24.07
CA TYR A 91 -11.52 1.69 24.68
C TYR A 91 -11.31 1.83 26.20
N ALA A 92 -10.64 0.87 26.83
CA ALA A 92 -10.31 0.92 28.24
C ALA A 92 -9.05 1.77 28.49
N PRO A 93 -9.01 2.61 29.55
CA PRO A 93 -7.87 3.48 29.84
C PRO A 93 -6.54 2.72 30.07
#